data_AF-A0A7Y3GDI1-F1
#
_entry.id   AF-A0A7Y3GDI1-F1
#
_cell.length_a   1.000
_cell.length_b   1.000
_cell.length_c   1.000
_cell.angle_alpha   90.00
_cell.angle_beta   90.00
_cell.angle_gamma   90.00
#
_symmetry.space_group_name_H-M   'P 1'
#
loop_
_entity.id
_entity.type
_entity.pdbx_description
1 polymer ?
#
loop_
_entity_poly.entity_id
_entity_poly.type
_entity_poly.pdbx_seq_one_letter_code
_entity_poly.pdbx_strand_id
1 'polypeptide(L)'
;TNPLRDPTDAAFAPDGSLWVTGGASDNLFRVAPDGTVVQVLDASGSGGVAFEDPQELAVGPDGDVLVATETALLRIFPDGTVQHLFDGSQPRVVWGEPKGIGFDALGNAYGIGVGRTAYRFAPDGTQTILIDWRGDGTNPLKDPSDLAVLPDGTVFVSGEGGDDVFRIEPGGSISRITDARMAGPIDMAFGPDGTLYIACRASWNVMGLTPTGDVFERADFGSSLQPQQIAIDGDGDVYVGTGSLGGRIAWVRPFGALVTVVDVSDGGLGLSAAGLTHLTVDDAGDVYVPGLLANALFRVDVPPECSDGIDNDQDGLVDHPDDPGCRDPDWWEDPACDDDVDNDGDGRVDWDGGALGFPPDPTCNGAWEPTERSGCGLGGELALLLPILARLRRRIRP
;
A
#
# COMPACT_ATOMS: atom_id res chain seq x y z
N THR A 1 -27.58 20.03 2.62
CA THR A 1 -26.43 19.17 2.28
C THR A 1 -26.93 17.73 2.29
N ASN A 2 -26.64 16.98 1.24
CA ASN A 2 -26.96 15.55 1.18
C ASN A 2 -25.95 14.81 2.07
N PRO A 3 -26.34 13.94 3.01
CA PRO A 3 -25.38 13.21 3.84
C PRO A 3 -24.57 12.22 2.99
N LEU A 4 -23.33 11.95 3.39
CA LEU A 4 -22.52 10.86 2.85
C LEU A 4 -23.27 9.53 3.05
N ARG A 5 -23.40 8.75 1.98
CA ARG A 5 -23.95 7.39 2.03
C ARG A 5 -23.15 6.46 1.14
N ASP A 6 -22.96 5.24 1.64
CA ASP A 6 -22.14 4.20 1.03
C ASP A 6 -20.83 4.77 0.47
N PRO A 7 -19.93 5.27 1.35
CA PRO A 7 -18.65 5.79 0.87
C PRO A 7 -17.86 4.68 0.18
N THR A 8 -17.36 4.97 -1.01
CA THR A 8 -16.73 3.97 -1.89
C THR A 8 -15.21 4.05 -1.85
N ASP A 9 -14.67 5.26 -1.80
CA ASP A 9 -13.24 5.54 -1.84
C ASP A 9 -12.89 6.83 -1.07
N ALA A 10 -11.65 6.88 -0.58
CA ALA A 10 -11.02 8.05 -0.01
C ALA A 10 -9.52 8.12 -0.37
N ALA A 11 -8.98 9.32 -0.59
CA ALA A 11 -7.53 9.52 -0.77
C ALA A 11 -7.07 10.89 -0.29
N PHE A 12 -5.83 10.95 0.19
CA PHE A 12 -5.19 12.17 0.63
C PHE A 12 -4.59 12.97 -0.53
N ALA A 13 -4.76 14.29 -0.46
CA ALA A 13 -4.08 15.24 -1.32
C ALA A 13 -2.76 15.70 -0.69
N PRO A 14 -1.79 16.19 -1.48
CA PRO A 14 -0.50 16.70 -0.97
C PRO A 14 -0.60 17.85 0.05
N ASP A 15 -1.75 18.51 0.15
CA ASP A 15 -2.02 19.55 1.14
C ASP A 15 -2.61 19.02 2.47
N GLY A 16 -2.68 17.69 2.61
CA GLY A 16 -3.25 16.97 3.75
C GLY A 16 -4.78 16.92 3.74
N SER A 17 -5.46 17.43 2.70
CA SER A 17 -6.92 17.30 2.59
C SER A 17 -7.31 15.90 2.13
N LEU A 18 -8.37 15.36 2.75
CA LEU A 18 -8.91 14.05 2.44
C LEU A 18 -10.12 14.20 1.51
N TRP A 19 -10.10 13.49 0.39
CA TRP A 19 -11.21 13.43 -0.54
C TRP A 19 -11.98 12.15 -0.34
N VAL A 20 -13.32 12.20 -0.41
CA VAL A 20 -14.19 11.05 -0.15
C VAL A 20 -15.36 11.03 -1.12
N THR A 21 -15.59 9.91 -1.78
CA THR A 21 -16.75 9.67 -2.63
C THR A 21 -17.86 8.96 -1.86
N GLY A 22 -19.10 9.40 -2.05
CA GLY A 22 -20.30 8.72 -1.55
C GLY A 22 -21.07 8.09 -2.69
N GLY A 23 -20.93 6.77 -2.88
CA GLY A 23 -21.53 6.01 -3.99
C GLY A 23 -23.06 6.16 -4.04
N ALA A 24 -23.76 5.76 -2.99
CA ALA A 24 -25.23 5.84 -2.95
C ALA A 24 -25.78 7.25 -2.76
N SER A 25 -24.94 8.21 -2.35
CA SER A 25 -25.32 9.60 -2.18
C SER A 25 -24.91 10.51 -3.32
N ASP A 26 -24.26 9.95 -4.35
CA ASP A 26 -23.84 10.62 -5.57
C ASP A 26 -23.13 11.95 -5.25
N ASN A 27 -22.08 11.91 -4.43
CA ASN A 27 -21.37 13.12 -4.02
C ASN A 27 -19.88 12.93 -3.78
N LEU A 28 -19.17 14.06 -3.84
CA LEU A 28 -17.75 14.17 -3.55
C LEU A 28 -17.55 15.19 -2.45
N PHE A 29 -16.85 14.81 -1.40
CA PHE A 29 -16.47 15.68 -0.31
C PHE A 29 -14.96 15.89 -0.26
N ARG A 30 -14.55 17.07 0.19
CA ARG A 30 -13.19 17.39 0.62
C ARG A 30 -13.21 17.75 2.09
N VAL A 31 -12.35 17.11 2.88
CA VAL A 31 -12.14 17.35 4.31
C VAL A 31 -10.78 17.99 4.48
N ALA A 32 -10.73 19.23 4.97
CA ALA A 32 -9.46 19.90 5.25
C ALA A 32 -8.79 19.32 6.51
N PRO A 33 -7.47 19.51 6.71
CA PRO A 33 -6.76 19.05 7.91
C PRO A 33 -7.34 19.57 9.24
N ASP A 34 -8.09 20.68 9.22
CA ASP A 34 -8.77 21.23 10.38
C ASP A 34 -10.16 20.60 10.65
N GLY A 35 -10.55 19.59 9.85
CA GLY A 35 -11.83 18.90 9.92
C GLY A 35 -12.97 19.60 9.17
N THR A 36 -12.71 20.72 8.48
CA THR A 36 -13.73 21.41 7.68
C THR A 36 -14.14 20.58 6.48
N VAL A 37 -15.44 20.23 6.39
CA VAL A 37 -16.00 19.44 5.28
C VAL A 37 -16.68 20.35 4.26
N VAL A 38 -16.33 20.19 2.99
CA VAL A 38 -16.94 20.87 1.84
C VAL A 38 -17.46 19.83 0.85
N GLN A 39 -18.72 19.96 0.43
CA GLN A 39 -19.26 19.20 -0.70
C GLN A 39 -18.80 19.87 -2.00
N VAL A 40 -18.05 19.13 -2.81
CA VAL A 40 -17.46 19.61 -4.07
C VAL A 40 -18.39 19.32 -5.25
N LEU A 41 -18.95 18.11 -5.30
CA LEU A 41 -19.97 17.71 -6.26
C LEU A 41 -21.14 17.04 -5.54
N ASP A 42 -22.32 17.17 -6.13
CA ASP A 42 -23.53 16.43 -5.78
C ASP A 42 -24.08 15.69 -7.02
N ALA A 43 -25.22 15.01 -6.87
CA ALA A 43 -25.81 14.20 -7.93
C ALA A 43 -26.12 14.96 -9.22
N SER A 44 -26.25 16.29 -9.18
CA SER A 44 -26.42 17.09 -10.39
C SER A 44 -25.17 17.13 -11.27
N GLY A 45 -24.02 16.77 -10.70
CA GLY A 45 -22.73 16.69 -11.36
C GLY A 45 -22.25 18.03 -11.91
N SER A 46 -21.64 18.00 -13.09
CA SER A 46 -21.08 19.19 -13.73
C SER A 46 -21.24 19.12 -15.25
N GLY A 47 -21.32 20.27 -15.91
CA GLY A 47 -21.37 20.32 -17.39
C GLY A 47 -22.57 19.62 -18.04
N GLY A 48 -23.61 19.26 -17.29
CA GLY A 48 -24.74 18.45 -17.77
C GLY A 48 -24.52 16.94 -17.71
N VAL A 49 -23.41 16.49 -17.15
CA VAL A 49 -23.11 15.10 -16.82
C VAL A 49 -23.41 14.88 -15.34
N ALA A 50 -24.31 13.95 -15.03
CA ALA A 50 -24.64 13.58 -13.66
C ALA A 50 -23.47 12.86 -12.99
N PHE A 51 -23.36 12.99 -11.67
CA PHE A 51 -22.31 12.35 -10.87
C PHE A 51 -22.88 11.08 -10.25
N GLU A 52 -22.95 10.01 -11.05
CA GLU A 52 -23.67 8.78 -10.70
C GLU A 52 -22.72 7.68 -10.21
N ASP A 53 -22.95 7.18 -9.00
CA ASP A 53 -22.27 6.02 -8.42
C ASP A 53 -20.72 6.11 -8.51
N PRO A 54 -20.10 7.15 -7.90
CA PRO A 54 -18.65 7.28 -7.87
C PRO A 54 -18.02 6.06 -7.19
N GLN A 55 -17.09 5.39 -7.86
CA GLN A 55 -16.46 4.16 -7.35
C GLN A 55 -15.05 4.36 -6.84
N GLU A 56 -14.29 5.26 -7.46
CA GLU A 56 -12.86 5.39 -7.24
C GLU A 56 -12.39 6.82 -7.43
N LEU A 57 -11.37 7.23 -6.69
CA LEU A 57 -10.73 8.52 -6.79
C LEU A 57 -9.21 8.41 -6.66
N ALA A 58 -8.49 9.27 -7.38
CA ALA A 58 -7.04 9.43 -7.25
C ALA A 58 -6.69 10.91 -7.18
N VAL A 59 -5.68 11.27 -6.38
CA VAL A 59 -5.20 12.65 -6.28
C VAL A 59 -3.82 12.77 -6.92
N GLY A 60 -3.67 13.71 -7.85
CA GLY A 60 -2.42 14.00 -8.54
C GLY A 60 -1.48 14.91 -7.73
N PRO A 61 -0.21 15.02 -8.17
CA PRO A 61 0.82 15.81 -7.47
C PRO A 61 0.51 17.31 -7.40
N ASP A 62 -0.30 17.83 -8.33
CA ASP A 62 -0.72 19.23 -8.36
C ASP A 62 -2.01 19.50 -7.54
N GLY A 63 -2.55 18.47 -6.87
CA GLY A 63 -3.82 18.54 -6.14
C GLY A 63 -5.07 18.35 -7.00
N ASP A 64 -4.89 18.00 -8.27
CA ASP A 64 -5.99 17.61 -9.15
C ASP A 64 -6.58 16.27 -8.70
N VAL A 65 -7.89 16.13 -8.74
CA VAL A 65 -8.60 14.91 -8.32
C VAL A 65 -9.23 14.26 -9.52
N LEU A 66 -8.92 12.99 -9.75
CA LEU A 66 -9.57 12.15 -10.74
C LEU A 66 -10.64 11.32 -10.05
N VAL A 67 -11.83 11.23 -10.63
CA VAL A 67 -12.93 10.43 -10.09
C VAL A 67 -13.57 9.61 -11.20
N ALA A 68 -13.63 8.30 -10.98
CA ALA A 68 -14.38 7.37 -11.80
C ALA A 68 -15.80 7.19 -11.23
N THR A 69 -16.78 7.34 -12.10
CA THR A 69 -18.22 7.21 -11.82
C THR A 69 -18.80 6.15 -12.74
N GLU A 70 -20.04 5.68 -12.55
CA GLU A 70 -20.64 4.67 -13.45
C GLU A 70 -20.62 5.08 -14.94
N THR A 71 -20.59 6.39 -15.25
CA THR A 71 -20.71 6.86 -16.64
C THR A 71 -19.58 7.77 -17.12
N ALA A 72 -18.73 8.27 -16.23
CA ALA A 72 -17.77 9.32 -16.55
C ALA A 72 -16.44 9.16 -15.80
N LEU A 73 -15.39 9.74 -16.39
CA LEU A 73 -14.10 9.98 -15.75
C LEU A 73 -13.89 11.49 -15.68
N LEU A 74 -13.81 12.03 -14.47
CA LEU A 74 -13.79 13.47 -14.20
C LEU A 74 -12.46 13.87 -13.57
N ARG A 75 -11.86 14.94 -14.07
CA ARG A 75 -10.73 15.62 -13.41
C ARG A 75 -11.23 16.92 -12.79
N ILE A 76 -11.09 17.06 -11.49
CA ILE A 76 -11.41 18.26 -10.72
C ILE A 76 -10.10 18.98 -10.38
N PHE A 77 -9.97 20.22 -10.82
CA PHE A 77 -8.81 21.05 -10.50
C PHE A 77 -8.95 21.71 -9.13
N PRO A 78 -7.85 22.12 -8.47
CA PRO A 78 -7.87 22.84 -7.19
C PRO A 78 -8.72 24.12 -7.18
N ASP A 79 -8.96 24.74 -8.34
CA ASP A 79 -9.82 25.91 -8.47
C ASP A 79 -11.33 25.57 -8.56
N GLY A 80 -11.67 24.28 -8.53
CA GLY A 80 -13.03 23.75 -8.61
C GLY A 80 -13.54 23.54 -10.04
N THR A 81 -12.73 23.84 -11.07
CA THR A 81 -13.08 23.54 -12.46
C THR A 81 -13.13 22.03 -12.67
N VAL A 82 -14.10 21.54 -13.43
CA VAL A 82 -14.23 20.13 -13.80
C VAL A 82 -13.99 19.94 -15.29
N GLN A 83 -13.06 19.05 -15.63
CA GLN A 83 -12.83 18.55 -16.98
C GLN A 83 -13.37 17.13 -17.09
N HIS A 84 -14.19 16.90 -18.12
CA HIS A 84 -14.70 15.56 -18.45
C HIS A 84 -13.68 14.89 -19.39
N LEU A 85 -12.91 13.95 -18.86
CA LEU A 85 -12.00 13.12 -19.67
C LEU A 85 -12.77 12.05 -20.44
N PHE A 86 -13.90 11.63 -19.87
CA PHE A 86 -14.88 10.78 -20.53
C PHE A 86 -16.30 11.19 -20.11
N ASP A 87 -17.23 11.31 -21.07
CA ASP A 87 -18.57 11.90 -20.87
C ASP A 87 -19.76 10.94 -21.14
N GLY A 88 -19.50 9.63 -21.24
CA GLY A 88 -20.57 8.63 -21.41
C GLY A 88 -21.22 8.58 -22.80
N SER A 89 -20.75 9.35 -23.78
CA SER A 89 -21.38 9.47 -25.12
C SER A 89 -21.13 8.30 -26.10
N GLN A 90 -20.44 7.23 -25.67
CA GLN A 90 -20.26 5.96 -26.38
C GLN A 90 -20.88 4.80 -25.57
N PRO A 91 -21.38 3.71 -26.19
CA PRO A 91 -22.44 2.89 -25.60
C PRO A 91 -22.01 2.24 -24.29
N ARG A 92 -22.70 2.65 -23.21
CA ARG A 92 -22.70 2.06 -21.86
C ARG A 92 -21.31 1.63 -21.41
N VAL A 93 -20.51 2.62 -21.04
CA VAL A 93 -19.47 2.38 -20.06
C VAL A 93 -20.20 1.99 -18.78
N VAL A 94 -20.11 0.70 -18.46
CA VAL A 94 -20.33 0.21 -17.11
C VAL A 94 -18.90 0.10 -16.61
N TRP A 95 -18.49 0.96 -15.68
CA TRP A 95 -17.30 0.72 -14.87
C TRP A 95 -17.65 -0.39 -13.89
N GLY A 96 -17.79 -1.61 -14.41
CA GLY A 96 -17.91 -2.81 -13.62
C GLY A 96 -16.52 -3.34 -13.40
N GLU A 97 -16.04 -3.25 -12.16
CA GLU A 97 -14.84 -3.90 -11.63
C GLU A 97 -13.56 -3.76 -12.50
N PRO A 98 -13.19 -2.52 -12.89
CA PRO A 98 -11.82 -2.11 -12.60
C PRO A 98 -11.77 -0.87 -11.71
N LYS A 99 -10.86 -0.90 -10.74
CA LYS A 99 -10.61 0.12 -9.72
C LYS A 99 -9.23 0.78 -9.91
N GLY A 100 -8.79 0.97 -11.16
CA GLY A 100 -7.49 1.57 -11.42
C GLY A 100 -7.59 2.88 -12.17
N ILE A 101 -7.38 3.99 -11.46
CA ILE A 101 -7.09 5.32 -12.01
C ILE A 101 -5.85 5.95 -11.36
N GLY A 102 -5.19 6.86 -12.07
CA GLY A 102 -3.97 7.48 -11.52
C GLY A 102 -3.38 8.60 -12.36
N PHE A 103 -2.29 9.18 -11.87
CA PHE A 103 -1.55 10.26 -12.51
C PHE A 103 -0.06 9.96 -12.63
N ASP A 104 0.59 10.52 -13.64
CA ASP A 104 2.05 10.68 -13.67
C ASP A 104 2.49 12.08 -13.22
N ALA A 105 3.81 12.33 -13.11
CA ALA A 105 4.33 13.63 -12.68
C ALA A 105 4.17 14.75 -13.71
N LEU A 106 3.71 14.43 -14.93
CA LEU A 106 3.39 15.42 -15.97
C LEU A 106 1.89 15.78 -15.96
N GLY A 107 1.11 15.21 -15.05
CA GLY A 107 -0.33 15.42 -14.93
C GLY A 107 -1.14 14.72 -16.04
N ASN A 108 -0.57 13.69 -16.69
CA ASN A 108 -1.38 12.79 -17.51
C ASN A 108 -2.22 11.92 -16.58
N ALA A 109 -3.49 11.73 -16.91
CA ALA A 109 -4.41 10.86 -16.19
C ALA A 109 -4.48 9.48 -16.88
N TYR A 110 -4.70 8.45 -16.09
CA TYR A 110 -4.78 7.07 -16.52
C TYR A 110 -6.03 6.42 -15.96
N GLY A 111 -6.59 5.47 -16.70
CA GLY A 111 -7.76 4.73 -16.24
C GLY A 111 -8.06 3.48 -17.07
N ILE A 112 -8.58 2.44 -16.43
CA ILE A 112 -9.02 1.21 -17.08
C ILE A 112 -10.49 1.33 -17.47
N GLY A 113 -10.78 1.34 -18.77
CA GLY A 113 -12.14 1.37 -19.28
C GLY A 113 -12.62 0.05 -19.87
N VAL A 114 -13.71 0.15 -20.64
CA VAL A 114 -14.41 -1.00 -21.23
C VAL A 114 -13.53 -1.81 -22.19
N GLY A 115 -13.84 -3.10 -22.33
CA GLY A 115 -13.25 -3.95 -23.36
C GLY A 115 -11.81 -4.35 -23.04
N ARG A 116 -11.45 -4.36 -21.75
CA ARG A 116 -10.12 -4.68 -21.24
C ARG A 116 -9.06 -3.75 -21.82
N THR A 117 -9.30 -2.44 -21.69
CA THR A 117 -8.45 -1.41 -22.30
C THR A 117 -8.09 -0.35 -21.26
N ALA A 118 -6.80 -0.09 -21.08
CA ALA A 118 -6.34 1.04 -20.30
C ALA A 118 -6.06 2.24 -21.22
N TYR A 119 -6.37 3.43 -20.73
CA TYR A 119 -6.24 4.68 -21.45
C TYR A 119 -5.27 5.63 -20.74
N ARG A 120 -4.63 6.49 -21.53
CA ARG A 120 -3.90 7.67 -21.08
C ARG A 120 -4.57 8.92 -21.63
N PHE A 121 -4.79 9.90 -20.77
CA PHE A 121 -5.35 11.21 -21.07
C PHE A 121 -4.29 12.27 -20.80
N ALA A 122 -3.91 13.03 -21.83
CA ALA A 122 -3.04 14.18 -21.64
C ALA A 122 -3.75 15.28 -20.84
N PRO A 123 -3.03 16.27 -20.25
CA PRO A 123 -3.65 17.38 -19.52
C PRO A 123 -4.71 18.15 -20.32
N ASP A 124 -4.59 18.18 -21.65
CA ASP A 124 -5.58 18.82 -22.54
C ASP A 124 -6.83 17.95 -22.80
N GLY A 125 -6.89 16.75 -22.24
CA GLY A 125 -7.96 15.76 -22.42
C GLY A 125 -7.75 14.81 -23.60
N THR A 126 -6.64 14.92 -24.34
CA THR A 126 -6.37 14.01 -25.46
C THR A 126 -6.24 12.57 -24.99
N GLN A 127 -7.16 11.71 -25.41
CA GLN A 127 -7.20 10.29 -25.08
C GLN A 127 -6.34 9.45 -26.04
N THR A 128 -5.60 8.50 -25.47
CA THR A 128 -4.82 7.48 -26.19
C THR A 128 -5.02 6.12 -25.53
N ILE A 129 -5.01 5.05 -26.34
CA ILE A 129 -5.01 3.67 -25.81
C ILE A 129 -3.59 3.35 -25.36
N LEU A 130 -3.46 2.90 -24.11
CA LEU A 130 -2.19 2.48 -23.53
C LEU A 130 -1.93 0.98 -23.79
N ILE A 131 -2.93 0.15 -23.47
CA ILE A 131 -2.94 -1.30 -23.70
C ILE A 131 -4.39 -1.73 -23.91
N ASP A 132 -4.62 -2.69 -24.81
CA ASP A 132 -5.94 -3.29 -25.06
C ASP A 132 -5.92 -4.79 -24.77
N TRP A 133 -7.05 -5.47 -25.02
CA TRP A 133 -7.23 -6.90 -24.79
C TRP A 133 -6.16 -7.81 -25.44
N ARG A 134 -5.37 -7.30 -26.40
CA ARG A 134 -4.27 -8.05 -27.04
C ARG A 134 -3.03 -8.12 -26.16
N GLY A 135 -2.96 -7.33 -25.10
CA GLY A 135 -1.82 -7.26 -24.17
C GLY A 135 -0.52 -6.89 -24.88
N ASP A 136 0.51 -7.72 -24.75
CA ASP A 136 1.82 -7.53 -25.41
C ASP A 136 1.85 -8.04 -26.87
N GLY A 137 0.71 -8.49 -27.40
CA GLY A 137 0.56 -9.09 -28.74
C GLY A 137 0.77 -10.61 -28.78
N THR A 138 1.28 -11.21 -27.71
CA THR A 138 1.44 -12.67 -27.54
C THR A 138 0.60 -13.19 -26.39
N ASN A 139 0.50 -12.41 -25.31
CA ASN A 139 -0.24 -12.69 -24.10
C ASN A 139 -1.38 -11.66 -23.98
N PRO A 140 -2.65 -12.09 -24.05
CA PRO A 140 -3.78 -11.17 -24.00
C PRO A 140 -4.02 -10.66 -22.58
N LEU A 141 -4.38 -9.38 -22.45
CA LEU A 141 -4.87 -8.80 -21.21
C LEU A 141 -6.26 -9.37 -20.90
N LYS A 142 -6.39 -10.03 -19.75
CA LYS A 142 -7.63 -10.70 -19.32
C LYS A 142 -8.10 -10.10 -18.01
N ASP A 143 -9.34 -9.61 -18.03
CA ASP A 143 -10.05 -9.09 -16.86
C ASP A 143 -9.15 -8.15 -16.04
N PRO A 144 -8.75 -7.00 -16.61
CA PRO A 144 -7.89 -6.07 -15.90
C PRO A 144 -8.65 -5.43 -14.74
N SER A 145 -8.03 -5.37 -13.58
CA SER A 145 -8.70 -4.97 -12.33
C SER A 145 -8.16 -3.65 -11.77
N ASP A 146 -6.87 -3.37 -11.95
CA ASP A 146 -6.21 -2.18 -11.39
C ASP A 146 -4.99 -1.73 -12.22
N LEU A 147 -4.58 -0.46 -12.06
CA LEU A 147 -3.34 0.10 -12.59
C LEU A 147 -2.57 0.92 -11.56
N ALA A 148 -1.24 0.89 -11.67
CA ALA A 148 -0.34 1.72 -10.88
C ALA A 148 0.56 2.53 -11.81
N VAL A 149 0.74 3.83 -11.52
CA VAL A 149 1.47 4.77 -12.37
C VAL A 149 2.70 5.31 -11.66
N LEU A 150 3.87 5.19 -12.29
CA LEU A 150 5.09 5.83 -11.82
C LEU A 150 5.17 7.30 -12.27
N PRO A 151 5.91 8.15 -11.53
CA PRO A 151 6.14 9.54 -11.90
C PRO A 151 6.67 9.76 -13.32
N ASP A 152 7.44 8.81 -13.86
CA ASP A 152 8.01 8.88 -15.21
C ASP A 152 7.02 8.52 -16.34
N GLY A 153 5.81 8.09 -15.99
CA GLY A 153 4.76 7.68 -16.91
C GLY A 153 4.76 6.18 -17.24
N THR A 154 5.62 5.38 -16.61
CA THR A 154 5.53 3.92 -16.66
C THR A 154 4.27 3.46 -15.94
N VAL A 155 3.51 2.55 -16.55
CA VAL A 155 2.24 2.07 -16.00
C VAL A 155 2.28 0.56 -15.86
N PHE A 156 1.76 0.07 -14.74
CA PHE A 156 1.49 -1.34 -14.51
C PHE A 156 -0.01 -1.56 -14.58
N VAL A 157 -0.46 -2.62 -15.26
CA VAL A 157 -1.88 -2.99 -15.35
C VAL A 157 -2.01 -4.45 -14.94
N SER A 158 -2.80 -4.73 -13.92
CA SER A 158 -3.08 -6.09 -13.48
C SER A 158 -4.01 -6.78 -14.48
N GLY A 159 -3.76 -8.06 -14.76
CA GLY A 159 -4.64 -8.94 -15.51
C GLY A 159 -5.11 -10.06 -14.60
N GLU A 160 -6.20 -9.85 -13.85
CA GLU A 160 -6.69 -10.81 -12.85
C GLU A 160 -6.96 -12.19 -13.49
N GLY A 161 -7.62 -12.21 -14.66
CA GLY A 161 -7.90 -13.45 -15.38
C GLY A 161 -6.69 -14.05 -16.13
N GLY A 162 -5.58 -13.32 -16.16
CA GLY A 162 -4.32 -13.68 -16.82
C GLY A 162 -3.23 -14.19 -15.88
N ASP A 163 -3.41 -14.00 -14.56
CA ASP A 163 -2.38 -14.22 -13.53
C ASP A 163 -1.07 -13.50 -13.90
N ASP A 164 -1.21 -12.26 -14.36
CA ASP A 164 -0.12 -11.42 -14.85
C ASP A 164 -0.29 -9.94 -14.54
N VAL A 165 0.82 -9.23 -14.62
CA VAL A 165 0.86 -7.76 -14.64
C VAL A 165 1.57 -7.34 -15.92
N PHE A 166 1.01 -6.38 -16.65
CA PHE A 166 1.66 -5.78 -17.81
C PHE A 166 2.34 -4.49 -17.40
N ARG A 167 3.62 -4.35 -17.73
CA ARG A 167 4.38 -3.09 -17.61
C ARG A 167 4.41 -2.40 -18.96
N ILE A 168 4.03 -1.12 -18.99
CA ILE A 168 3.98 -0.28 -20.18
C ILE A 168 4.89 0.91 -19.97
N GLU A 169 5.94 1.00 -20.79
CA GLU A 169 6.86 2.14 -20.78
C GLU A 169 6.21 3.38 -21.40
N PRO A 170 6.66 4.60 -21.06
CA PRO A 170 6.23 5.83 -21.73
C PRO A 170 6.44 5.82 -23.25
N GLY A 171 7.43 5.04 -23.72
CA GLY A 171 7.70 4.81 -25.15
C GLY A 171 6.73 3.85 -25.84
N GLY A 172 5.79 3.24 -25.11
CA GLY A 172 4.77 2.33 -25.61
C GLY A 172 5.19 0.86 -25.72
N SER A 173 6.39 0.49 -25.25
CA SER A 173 6.77 -0.92 -25.17
C SER A 173 6.06 -1.60 -24.00
N ILE A 174 5.48 -2.76 -24.26
CA ILE A 174 4.72 -3.55 -23.28
C ILE A 174 5.50 -4.83 -22.98
N SER A 175 5.65 -5.15 -21.69
CA SER A 175 6.20 -6.42 -21.22
C SER A 175 5.29 -7.07 -20.19
N ARG A 176 5.31 -8.40 -20.14
CA ARG A 176 4.53 -9.20 -19.18
C ARG A 176 5.39 -9.60 -18.00
N ILE A 177 4.82 -9.49 -16.80
CA ILE A 177 5.40 -9.91 -15.52
C ILE A 177 4.52 -11.05 -14.98
N THR A 178 5.15 -12.13 -14.53
CA THR A 178 4.46 -13.32 -14.02
C THR A 178 5.34 -14.07 -13.01
N ASP A 179 4.71 -14.66 -12.00
CA ASP A 179 5.30 -15.59 -11.03
C ASP A 179 4.24 -16.67 -10.72
N ALA A 180 4.66 -17.89 -10.40
CA ALA A 180 3.75 -18.99 -10.09
C ALA A 180 2.87 -18.74 -8.85
N ARG A 181 3.27 -17.80 -7.99
CA ARG A 181 2.57 -17.37 -6.77
C ARG A 181 1.70 -16.12 -6.97
N MET A 182 1.67 -15.54 -8.18
CA MET A 182 0.92 -14.31 -8.46
C MET A 182 -0.39 -14.65 -9.18
N ALA A 183 -1.38 -15.16 -8.45
CA ALA A 183 -2.67 -15.56 -9.01
C ALA A 183 -3.80 -14.59 -8.64
N GLY A 184 -4.55 -14.15 -9.64
CA GLY A 184 -5.60 -13.14 -9.50
C GLY A 184 -5.11 -11.81 -8.90
N PRO A 185 -4.10 -11.14 -9.48
CA PRO A 185 -3.70 -9.80 -9.05
C PRO A 185 -4.88 -8.85 -9.24
N ILE A 186 -5.34 -8.23 -8.15
CA ILE A 186 -6.57 -7.42 -8.13
C ILE A 186 -6.33 -5.94 -7.83
N ASP A 187 -5.25 -5.62 -7.12
CA ASP A 187 -4.91 -4.26 -6.69
C ASP A 187 -3.39 -4.10 -6.51
N MET A 188 -2.86 -2.90 -6.73
CA MET A 188 -1.43 -2.62 -6.74
C MET A 188 -1.11 -1.22 -6.22
N ALA A 189 -0.05 -1.10 -5.43
CA ALA A 189 0.44 0.19 -4.98
C ALA A 189 1.96 0.19 -4.77
N PHE A 190 2.58 1.37 -4.93
CA PHE A 190 4.02 1.54 -4.77
C PHE A 190 4.37 1.89 -3.33
N GLY A 191 5.41 1.24 -2.80
CA GLY A 191 6.07 1.67 -1.58
C GLY A 191 7.06 2.82 -1.79
N PRO A 192 7.55 3.43 -0.70
CA PRO A 192 8.50 4.55 -0.74
C PRO A 192 9.86 4.18 -1.36
N ASP A 193 10.21 2.89 -1.38
CA ASP A 193 11.41 2.34 -2.02
C ASP A 193 11.26 2.14 -3.55
N GLY A 194 10.05 2.36 -4.09
CA GLY A 194 9.69 2.14 -5.48
C GLY A 194 9.30 0.70 -5.82
N THR A 195 9.22 -0.19 -4.83
CA THR A 195 8.69 -1.54 -5.01
C THR A 195 7.19 -1.48 -5.26
N LEU A 196 6.72 -2.20 -6.28
CA LEU A 196 5.29 -2.38 -6.54
C LEU A 196 4.79 -3.59 -5.76
N TYR A 197 3.87 -3.37 -4.82
CA TYR A 197 3.18 -4.44 -4.11
C TYR A 197 1.86 -4.76 -4.79
N ILE A 198 1.55 -6.05 -4.89
CA ILE A 198 0.46 -6.61 -5.70
C ILE A 198 -0.37 -7.53 -4.83
N ALA A 199 -1.61 -7.14 -4.55
CA ALA A 199 -2.59 -7.97 -3.86
C ALA A 199 -3.09 -9.09 -4.79
N CYS A 200 -2.84 -10.35 -4.43
CA CYS A 200 -3.18 -11.49 -5.25
C CYS A 200 -4.29 -12.33 -4.60
N ARG A 201 -5.52 -12.13 -5.08
CA ARG A 201 -6.74 -12.67 -4.48
C ARG A 201 -6.80 -14.18 -4.52
N ALA A 202 -6.39 -14.80 -5.62
CA ALA A 202 -6.58 -16.23 -5.84
C ALA A 202 -5.46 -17.06 -5.20
N SER A 203 -4.28 -16.48 -5.02
CA SER A 203 -3.14 -17.07 -4.29
C SER A 203 -3.06 -16.68 -2.82
N TRP A 204 -3.92 -15.77 -2.34
CA TRP A 204 -4.05 -15.42 -0.92
C TRP A 204 -2.76 -14.82 -0.34
N ASN A 205 -2.06 -14.03 -1.16
CA ASN A 205 -0.76 -13.47 -0.81
C ASN A 205 -0.62 -12.05 -1.36
N VAL A 206 0.42 -11.36 -0.89
CA VAL A 206 0.93 -10.13 -1.51
C VAL A 206 2.25 -10.47 -2.18
N MET A 207 2.41 -10.04 -3.43
CA MET A 207 3.67 -10.15 -4.17
C MET A 207 4.35 -8.77 -4.22
N GLY A 208 5.67 -8.75 -4.26
CA GLY A 208 6.46 -7.54 -4.48
C GLY A 208 7.23 -7.63 -5.80
N LEU A 209 7.33 -6.51 -6.51
CA LEU A 209 8.17 -6.32 -7.69
C LEU A 209 9.12 -5.14 -7.46
N THR A 210 10.41 -5.43 -7.34
CA THR A 210 11.43 -4.40 -7.09
C THR A 210 11.66 -3.51 -8.34
N PRO A 211 12.23 -2.30 -8.18
CA PRO A 211 12.64 -1.48 -9.31
C PRO A 211 13.63 -2.16 -10.29
N THR A 212 14.41 -3.14 -9.81
CA THR A 212 15.33 -3.94 -10.63
C THR A 212 14.62 -5.05 -11.41
N GLY A 213 13.36 -5.34 -11.09
CA GLY A 213 12.51 -6.32 -11.76
C GLY A 213 12.45 -7.69 -11.07
N ASP A 214 12.93 -7.80 -9.84
CA ASP A 214 12.87 -9.03 -9.07
C ASP A 214 11.48 -9.19 -8.44
N VAL A 215 10.90 -10.39 -8.57
CA VAL A 215 9.57 -10.72 -8.01
C VAL A 215 9.75 -11.61 -6.78
N PHE A 216 9.10 -11.26 -5.68
CA PHE A 216 9.13 -12.00 -4.43
C PHE A 216 7.74 -12.07 -3.79
N GLU A 217 7.54 -13.02 -2.88
CA GLU A 217 6.32 -13.07 -2.07
C GLU A 217 6.57 -12.26 -0.80
N ARG A 218 5.70 -11.29 -0.56
CA ARG A 218 5.76 -10.39 0.59
C ARG A 218 5.07 -10.98 1.80
N ALA A 219 3.86 -11.51 1.63
CA ALA A 219 3.11 -12.13 2.72
C ALA A 219 2.19 -13.23 2.17
N ASP A 220 2.07 -14.34 2.91
CA ASP A 220 1.14 -15.43 2.62
C ASP A 220 0.08 -15.51 3.74
N PHE A 221 -1.20 -15.43 3.39
CA PHE A 221 -2.32 -15.46 4.34
C PHE A 221 -2.92 -16.86 4.55
N GLY A 222 -2.25 -17.92 4.10
CA GLY A 222 -2.55 -19.30 4.46
C GLY A 222 -3.97 -19.75 4.09
N SER A 223 -4.55 -19.17 3.03
CA SER A 223 -5.93 -19.36 2.54
C SER A 223 -7.06 -18.86 3.45
N SER A 224 -6.75 -18.06 4.47
CA SER A 224 -7.74 -17.57 5.43
C SER A 224 -8.24 -16.15 5.14
N LEU A 225 -7.44 -15.35 4.43
CA LEU A 225 -7.75 -13.96 4.10
C LEU A 225 -7.54 -13.70 2.60
N GLN A 226 -8.60 -13.30 1.90
CA GLN A 226 -8.51 -12.94 0.48
C GLN A 226 -8.12 -11.47 0.38
N PRO A 227 -6.90 -11.13 -0.08
CA PRO A 227 -6.57 -9.74 -0.33
C PRO A 227 -7.49 -9.20 -1.42
N GLN A 228 -8.05 -8.02 -1.18
CA GLN A 228 -8.94 -7.31 -2.10
C GLN A 228 -8.37 -5.95 -2.48
N GLN A 229 -7.51 -5.41 -1.62
CA GLN A 229 -7.00 -4.07 -1.75
C GLN A 229 -5.72 -3.91 -0.93
N ILE A 230 -4.85 -2.98 -1.32
CA ILE A 230 -3.58 -2.67 -0.70
C ILE A 230 -3.36 -1.15 -0.60
N ALA A 231 -2.81 -0.68 0.51
CA ALA A 231 -2.22 0.65 0.61
C ALA A 231 -0.88 0.55 1.34
N ILE A 232 0.01 1.50 1.06
CA ILE A 232 1.34 1.57 1.68
C ILE A 232 1.52 2.97 2.25
N ASP A 233 2.08 3.08 3.45
CA ASP A 233 2.41 4.37 4.05
C ASP A 233 3.84 4.84 3.73
N GLY A 234 4.23 5.98 4.32
CA GLY A 234 5.54 6.60 4.10
C GLY A 234 6.71 5.80 4.67
N ASP A 235 6.46 4.89 5.62
CA ASP A 235 7.47 4.04 6.25
C ASP A 235 7.61 2.69 5.53
N GLY A 236 6.66 2.34 4.66
CA GLY A 236 6.68 1.14 3.83
C GLY A 236 5.85 -0.02 4.41
N ASP A 237 5.03 0.26 5.40
CA ASP A 237 4.05 -0.69 5.92
C ASP A 237 2.94 -0.90 4.90
N VAL A 238 2.59 -2.17 4.69
CA VAL A 238 1.62 -2.63 3.71
C VAL A 238 0.33 -3.03 4.41
N TYR A 239 -0.74 -2.31 4.14
CA TYR A 239 -2.07 -2.55 4.70
C TYR A 239 -2.96 -3.20 3.64
N VAL A 240 -3.55 -4.34 3.98
CA VAL A 240 -4.28 -5.19 3.06
C VAL A 240 -5.71 -5.37 3.54
N GLY A 241 -6.66 -4.88 2.76
CA GLY A 241 -8.08 -5.12 2.98
C GLY A 241 -8.46 -6.53 2.54
N THR A 242 -9.18 -7.27 3.38
CA THR A 242 -9.54 -8.67 3.10
C THR A 242 -11.07 -8.91 3.17
N GLY A 243 -11.63 -9.64 2.19
CA GLY A 243 -13.09 -9.88 2.04
C GLY A 243 -13.54 -11.25 2.59
N SER A 244 -14.81 -11.56 2.93
CA SER A 244 -16.11 -10.89 2.80
C SER A 244 -16.99 -11.31 4.01
N LEU A 245 -17.62 -10.35 4.69
CA LEU A 245 -18.24 -10.46 6.03
C LEU A 245 -17.24 -10.57 7.19
N GLY A 246 -16.68 -9.43 7.59
CA GLY A 246 -15.82 -9.31 8.77
C GLY A 246 -15.01 -8.01 8.81
N GLY A 247 -14.57 -7.52 7.64
CA GLY A 247 -13.82 -6.28 7.51
C GLY A 247 -12.48 -6.35 8.24
N ARG A 248 -11.57 -7.18 7.74
CA ARG A 248 -10.25 -7.38 8.33
C ARG A 248 -9.21 -6.62 7.52
N ILE A 249 -8.34 -5.92 8.24
CA ILE A 249 -7.15 -5.31 7.67
C ILE A 249 -5.97 -6.13 8.17
N ALA A 250 -5.23 -6.70 7.24
CA ALA A 250 -3.94 -7.32 7.50
C ALA A 250 -2.86 -6.26 7.33
N TRP A 251 -2.06 -6.05 8.35
CA TRP A 251 -0.91 -5.16 8.32
C TRP A 251 0.37 -5.98 8.16
N VAL A 252 1.22 -5.61 7.20
CA VAL A 252 2.44 -6.32 6.83
C VAL A 252 3.60 -5.33 6.79
N ARG A 253 4.65 -5.59 7.56
CA ARG A 253 5.77 -4.66 7.73
C ARG A 253 6.74 -4.59 6.56
N PRO A 254 7.62 -3.55 6.51
CA PRO A 254 8.74 -3.40 5.61
C PRO A 254 9.62 -4.64 5.44
N PHE A 255 9.71 -5.54 6.42
CA PHE A 255 10.61 -6.68 6.32
C PHE A 255 10.11 -8.03 6.87
N GLY A 256 9.43 -8.14 8.00
CA GLY A 256 9.22 -9.46 8.64
C GLY A 256 7.80 -10.00 8.65
N ALA A 257 7.66 -11.29 8.97
CA ALA A 257 6.53 -12.21 8.74
C ALA A 257 5.20 -11.94 9.49
N LEU A 258 5.05 -10.78 10.10
CA LEU A 258 3.93 -10.53 10.99
C LEU A 258 2.75 -9.93 10.25
N VAL A 259 1.63 -10.64 10.30
CA VAL A 259 0.33 -10.17 9.82
C VAL A 259 -0.53 -9.86 11.03
N THR A 260 -0.52 -8.62 11.49
CA THR A 260 -1.50 -8.19 12.49
C THR A 260 -2.83 -8.00 11.77
N VAL A 261 -3.80 -8.84 12.14
CA VAL A 261 -5.15 -8.78 11.58
C VAL A 261 -6.01 -7.94 12.50
N VAL A 262 -6.17 -6.67 12.15
CA VAL A 262 -7.11 -5.80 12.84
C VAL A 262 -8.52 -6.16 12.36
N ASP A 263 -9.31 -6.75 13.25
CA ASP A 263 -10.76 -6.83 13.06
C ASP A 263 -11.29 -5.40 13.16
N VAL A 264 -11.70 -4.81 12.02
CA VAL A 264 -12.41 -3.53 11.99
C VAL A 264 -13.87 -3.77 12.41
N SER A 265 -14.05 -4.42 13.55
CA SER A 265 -15.30 -4.37 14.30
C SER A 265 -15.30 -3.09 15.12
N ASP A 266 -15.55 -1.98 14.42
CA ASP A 266 -16.24 -0.76 14.88
C ASP A 266 -15.84 -0.07 16.18
N GLY A 267 -14.69 -0.35 16.79
CA GLY A 267 -14.29 0.30 18.03
C GLY A 267 -15.34 0.19 19.17
N GLY A 268 -16.19 -0.86 19.13
CA GLY A 268 -17.26 -1.09 20.11
C GLY A 268 -18.63 -0.45 19.80
N LEU A 269 -18.89 -0.05 18.56
CA LEU A 269 -20.16 0.56 18.10
C LEU A 269 -21.19 -0.43 17.51
N GLY A 270 -20.86 -1.71 17.34
CA GLY A 270 -21.78 -2.74 16.83
C GLY A 270 -22.22 -2.56 15.35
N LEU A 271 -21.42 -1.88 14.54
CA LEU A 271 -21.58 -1.64 13.11
C LEU A 271 -20.41 -2.29 12.36
N SER A 272 -20.51 -3.56 11.97
CA SER A 272 -19.41 -4.22 11.25
C SER A 272 -18.98 -3.41 10.01
N ALA A 273 -17.67 -3.26 9.79
CA ALA A 273 -17.08 -2.84 8.50
C ALA A 273 -17.29 -3.90 7.40
N ALA A 274 -18.52 -4.41 7.31
CA ALA A 274 -18.94 -5.34 6.29
C ALA A 274 -19.02 -4.58 4.97
N GLY A 275 -18.18 -5.01 4.02
CA GLY A 275 -18.07 -4.40 2.71
C GLY A 275 -16.97 -3.36 2.62
N LEU A 276 -15.74 -3.70 3.03
CA LEU A 276 -14.56 -2.91 2.67
C LEU A 276 -14.47 -2.84 1.13
N THR A 277 -14.62 -1.66 0.57
CA THR A 277 -14.41 -1.40 -0.86
C THR A 277 -13.02 -0.88 -1.15
N HIS A 278 -12.53 -0.01 -0.25
CA HIS A 278 -11.23 0.64 -0.31
C HIS A 278 -10.68 0.93 1.10
N LEU A 279 -9.46 1.48 1.16
CA LEU A 279 -8.66 1.81 2.33
C LEU A 279 -7.54 2.76 1.87
N THR A 280 -7.22 3.75 2.67
CA THR A 280 -6.11 4.68 2.40
C THR A 280 -5.36 4.91 3.70
N VAL A 281 -4.11 5.35 3.61
CA VAL A 281 -3.25 5.59 4.78
C VAL A 281 -2.66 6.97 4.65
N ASP A 282 -2.53 7.67 5.77
CA ASP A 282 -1.82 8.95 5.79
C ASP A 282 -0.33 8.78 6.09
N ASP A 283 0.43 9.87 5.99
CA ASP A 283 1.88 9.89 6.26
C ASP A 283 2.23 9.53 7.73
N ALA A 284 1.24 9.44 8.62
CA ALA A 284 1.44 9.06 10.02
C ALA A 284 1.13 7.57 10.27
N GLY A 285 0.75 6.80 9.23
CA GLY A 285 0.37 5.40 9.35
C GLY A 285 -1.09 5.18 9.77
N ASP A 286 -1.90 6.24 9.85
CA ASP A 286 -3.31 6.07 10.20
C ASP A 286 -4.10 5.53 9.02
N VAL A 287 -4.80 4.42 9.22
CA VAL A 287 -5.56 3.76 8.16
C VAL A 287 -7.00 4.26 8.14
N TYR A 288 -7.50 4.67 6.98
CA TYR A 288 -8.86 5.16 6.77
C TYR A 288 -9.64 4.24 5.85
N VAL A 289 -10.89 3.98 6.22
CA VAL A 289 -11.70 2.92 5.62
C VAL A 289 -13.12 3.41 5.34
N PRO A 290 -13.58 3.39 4.09
CA PRO A 290 -14.98 3.60 3.73
C PRO A 290 -15.86 2.46 4.26
N GLY A 291 -16.71 2.78 5.23
CA GLY A 291 -17.68 1.84 5.78
C GLY A 291 -19.00 1.87 5.03
N LEU A 292 -19.15 1.02 4.00
CA LEU A 292 -20.36 0.96 3.17
C LEU A 292 -21.65 0.94 4.02
N LEU A 293 -21.84 -0.08 4.86
CA LEU A 293 -23.07 -0.21 5.64
C LEU A 293 -23.21 0.81 6.78
N ALA A 294 -22.09 1.41 7.19
CA ALA A 294 -22.07 2.41 8.24
C ALA A 294 -22.37 3.84 7.74
N ASN A 295 -22.30 4.07 6.43
CA ASN A 295 -22.41 5.41 5.83
C ASN A 295 -21.41 6.41 6.44
N ALA A 296 -20.19 5.94 6.74
CA ALA A 296 -19.16 6.71 7.41
C ALA A 296 -17.76 6.29 6.94
N LEU A 297 -16.81 7.22 7.04
CA LEU A 297 -15.39 6.92 6.94
C LEU A 297 -14.84 6.68 8.35
N PHE A 298 -14.14 5.57 8.55
CA PHE A 298 -13.51 5.22 9.82
C PHE A 298 -12.00 5.47 9.73
N ARG A 299 -11.42 6.05 10.79
CA ARG A 299 -9.99 5.91 11.08
C ARG A 299 -9.84 4.66 11.94
N VAL A 300 -8.96 3.76 11.52
CA VAL A 300 -8.62 2.53 12.23
C VAL A 300 -7.41 2.85 13.08
N ASP A 301 -7.61 2.89 14.39
CA ASP A 301 -6.50 2.94 15.34
C ASP A 301 -5.92 1.52 15.41
N VAL A 302 -4.72 1.33 14.86
CA VAL A 302 -3.95 0.09 15.05
C VAL A 302 -3.26 0.21 16.41
N PRO A 303 -3.64 -0.60 17.41
CA PRO A 303 -2.96 -0.55 18.71
C PRO A 303 -1.48 -0.91 18.54
N PRO A 304 -0.56 -0.26 19.27
CA PRO A 304 0.84 -0.65 19.32
C PRO A 304 0.95 -2.10 19.80
N GLU A 305 1.85 -2.87 19.20
CA GLU A 305 2.00 -4.31 19.47
C GLU A 305 2.23 -4.64 20.93
N CYS A 306 2.90 -3.75 21.65
CA CYS A 306 3.13 -3.92 23.07
C CYS A 306 1.88 -3.70 23.94
N SER A 307 0.70 -3.61 23.32
CA SER A 307 -0.59 -3.40 23.96
C SER A 307 -1.78 -3.95 23.16
N ASP A 308 -1.55 -4.78 22.14
CA ASP A 308 -2.61 -5.27 21.24
C ASP A 308 -3.16 -6.65 21.65
N GLY A 309 -2.52 -7.32 22.60
CA GLY A 309 -2.92 -8.61 23.14
C GLY A 309 -2.53 -9.80 22.26
N ILE A 310 -1.67 -9.58 21.26
CA ILE A 310 -1.10 -10.60 20.37
C ILE A 310 0.37 -10.84 20.78
N ASP A 311 0.86 -12.03 20.49
CA ASP A 311 2.26 -12.41 20.64
C ASP A 311 2.91 -12.18 19.27
N ASN A 312 3.44 -10.98 19.08
CA ASN A 312 3.79 -10.45 17.76
C ASN A 312 5.12 -11.03 17.27
N ASP A 313 6.07 -11.31 18.15
CA ASP A 313 7.33 -12.00 17.83
C ASP A 313 7.26 -13.55 17.98
N GLN A 314 6.12 -14.08 18.43
CA GLN A 314 5.88 -15.52 18.65
C GLN A 314 6.83 -16.16 19.68
N ASP A 315 7.37 -15.38 20.63
CA ASP A 315 8.21 -15.90 21.71
C ASP A 315 7.40 -16.55 22.86
N GLY A 316 6.08 -16.38 22.84
CA GLY A 316 5.13 -16.90 23.81
C GLY A 316 4.74 -15.93 24.93
N LEU A 317 5.23 -14.70 24.88
CA LEU A 317 4.86 -13.58 25.74
C LEU A 317 3.96 -12.60 24.96
N VAL A 318 3.24 -11.74 25.68
CA VAL A 318 2.20 -10.87 25.11
C VAL A 318 2.22 -9.56 25.87
N ASP A 319 2.44 -8.47 25.14
CA ASP A 319 2.37 -7.07 25.58
C ASP A 319 3.27 -6.66 26.77
N HIS A 320 3.55 -5.37 26.86
CA HIS A 320 4.10 -4.80 28.09
C HIS A 320 3.10 -4.92 29.27
N PRO A 321 3.55 -5.27 30.49
CA PRO A 321 4.93 -5.42 30.95
C PRO A 321 5.41 -6.88 30.97
N ASP A 322 4.57 -7.81 30.54
CA ASP A 322 4.84 -9.23 30.64
C ASP A 322 5.80 -9.68 29.53
N ASP A 323 5.87 -8.91 28.44
CA ASP A 323 6.82 -9.03 27.36
C ASP A 323 8.10 -8.17 27.56
N PRO A 324 9.30 -8.80 27.65
CA PRO A 324 10.58 -8.11 27.68
C PRO A 324 11.01 -7.42 26.38
N GLY A 325 10.50 -7.85 25.21
CA GLY A 325 10.65 -7.19 23.92
C GLY A 325 9.96 -5.83 23.90
N CYS A 326 8.93 -5.67 24.73
CA CYS A 326 8.19 -4.44 24.89
C CYS A 326 8.73 -3.51 25.99
N ARG A 327 9.33 -2.41 25.56
CA ARG A 327 9.83 -1.37 26.47
C ARG A 327 8.72 -0.66 27.23
N ASP A 328 7.61 -0.35 26.55
CA ASP A 328 6.41 0.29 27.09
C ASP A 328 5.19 -0.02 26.19
N PRO A 329 3.95 0.25 26.64
CA PRO A 329 2.74 -0.13 25.90
C PRO A 329 2.53 0.61 24.59
N ASP A 330 3.16 1.78 24.40
CA ASP A 330 3.06 2.55 23.16
C ASP A 330 4.18 2.17 22.18
N TRP A 331 4.98 1.16 22.53
CA TRP A 331 6.12 0.67 21.78
C TRP A 331 5.70 -0.47 20.85
N TRP A 332 6.61 -0.81 19.96
CA TRP A 332 6.44 -1.79 18.91
C TRP A 332 7.48 -2.89 19.12
N GLU A 333 7.07 -4.14 18.98
CA GLU A 333 7.90 -5.30 19.26
C GLU A 333 8.84 -5.57 18.08
N ASP A 334 9.80 -4.65 17.89
CA ASP A 334 10.82 -4.68 16.82
C ASP A 334 12.23 -4.51 17.42
N PRO A 335 12.69 -5.51 18.20
CA PRO A 335 14.03 -5.51 18.74
C PRO A 335 15.05 -5.59 17.59
N ALA A 336 16.19 -4.90 17.71
CA ALA A 336 17.24 -4.87 16.68
C ALA A 336 17.74 -6.25 16.19
N CYS A 337 17.42 -7.32 16.91
CA CYS A 337 17.76 -8.68 16.54
C CYS A 337 16.63 -9.44 15.83
N ASP A 338 15.51 -8.79 15.52
CA ASP A 338 14.35 -9.31 14.79
C ASP A 338 13.70 -8.21 13.91
N ASP A 339 14.45 -7.16 13.56
CA ASP A 339 13.94 -5.99 12.81
C ASP A 339 14.33 -5.98 11.32
N ASP A 340 14.95 -7.06 10.86
CA ASP A 340 15.41 -7.29 9.49
C ASP A 340 16.40 -6.22 8.97
N VAL A 341 16.98 -5.43 9.89
CA VAL A 341 17.95 -4.40 9.58
C VAL A 341 19.29 -4.77 10.19
N ASP A 342 20.35 -4.70 9.37
CA ASP A 342 21.75 -4.76 9.82
C ASP A 342 22.07 -3.51 10.66
N ASN A 343 21.69 -3.58 11.93
CA ASN A 343 21.68 -2.53 12.93
C ASN A 343 23.11 -2.16 13.35
N ASP A 344 24.03 -3.11 13.27
CA ASP A 344 25.46 -2.91 13.60
C ASP A 344 26.39 -2.75 12.38
N GLY A 345 25.88 -2.96 11.16
CA GLY A 345 26.54 -2.72 9.89
C GLY A 345 27.57 -3.79 9.50
N ASP A 346 27.46 -5.01 10.04
CA ASP A 346 28.39 -6.11 9.79
C ASP A 346 28.00 -7.01 8.60
N GLY A 347 26.85 -6.73 7.98
CA GLY A 347 26.30 -7.43 6.82
C GLY A 347 25.51 -8.70 7.18
N ARG A 348 25.16 -8.86 8.46
CA ARG A 348 24.24 -9.86 8.98
C ARG A 348 23.00 -9.16 9.49
N VAL A 349 21.93 -9.92 9.62
CA VAL A 349 20.62 -9.41 9.97
C VAL A 349 19.99 -10.43 10.89
N ASP A 350 19.55 -9.99 12.07
CA ASP A 350 18.72 -10.72 13.02
C ASP A 350 19.29 -12.04 13.54
N TRP A 351 18.63 -12.62 14.54
CA TRP A 351 19.01 -13.92 15.09
C TRP A 351 18.86 -15.09 14.11
N ASP A 352 17.99 -14.99 13.10
CA ASP A 352 17.68 -16.06 12.14
C ASP A 352 18.02 -15.75 10.68
N GLY A 353 18.53 -14.54 10.39
CA GLY A 353 18.87 -14.10 9.04
C GLY A 353 17.79 -13.28 8.35
N GLY A 354 16.66 -13.05 9.00
CA GLY A 354 15.59 -12.23 8.49
C GLY A 354 14.81 -12.83 7.31
N ALA A 355 13.72 -12.19 6.92
CA ALA A 355 12.77 -12.65 5.89
C ALA A 355 13.38 -12.72 4.48
N LEU A 356 14.41 -11.91 4.21
CA LEU A 356 15.12 -11.89 2.93
C LEU A 356 16.25 -12.93 2.84
N GLY A 357 16.48 -13.71 3.91
CA GLY A 357 17.42 -14.82 3.94
C GLY A 357 18.88 -14.37 3.95
N PHE A 358 19.19 -13.29 4.67
CA PHE A 358 20.55 -12.88 4.97
C PHE A 358 21.22 -13.87 5.95
N PRO A 359 22.55 -13.80 6.12
CA PRO A 359 23.22 -14.60 7.15
C PRO A 359 22.78 -14.13 8.55
N PRO A 360 22.39 -15.04 9.47
CA PRO A 360 22.04 -14.66 10.84
C PRO A 360 23.20 -13.97 11.55
N ASP A 361 22.86 -12.96 12.35
CA ASP A 361 23.76 -12.26 13.27
C ASP A 361 24.04 -13.12 14.52
N PRO A 362 25.29 -13.62 14.70
CA PRO A 362 25.68 -14.35 15.89
C PRO A 362 25.75 -13.49 17.16
N THR A 363 25.62 -12.16 17.07
CA THR A 363 25.54 -11.26 18.22
C THR A 363 24.14 -11.25 18.84
N CYS A 364 23.13 -11.64 18.06
CA CYS A 364 21.77 -11.88 18.49
C CYS A 364 21.59 -13.30 19.05
N ASN A 365 21.28 -13.39 20.34
CA ASN A 365 21.03 -14.69 20.99
C ASN A 365 19.56 -15.15 20.90
N GLY A 366 18.67 -14.30 20.39
CA GLY A 366 17.25 -14.54 20.15
C GLY A 366 16.57 -13.27 19.62
N ALA A 367 15.35 -13.42 19.09
CA ALA A 367 14.53 -12.34 18.50
C ALA A 367 14.42 -11.13 19.44
N TRP A 368 14.02 -11.37 20.69
CA TRP A 368 13.80 -10.38 21.74
C TRP A 368 15.00 -9.49 22.14
N GLU A 369 16.21 -9.68 21.59
CA GLU A 369 17.38 -8.89 22.00
C GLU A 369 17.35 -7.47 21.39
N PRO A 370 17.28 -6.40 22.20
CA PRO A 370 16.99 -5.05 21.70
C PRO A 370 18.18 -4.37 21.01
N THR A 371 19.33 -5.05 20.85
CA THR A 371 20.54 -4.49 20.25
C THR A 371 21.41 -5.58 19.61
N GLU A 372 21.73 -5.42 18.33
CA GLU A 372 22.89 -6.08 17.70
C GLU A 372 24.17 -5.51 18.30
N ARG A 373 24.99 -6.36 18.90
CA ARG A 373 26.20 -5.91 19.60
C ARG A 373 27.39 -6.01 18.68
N SER A 374 27.82 -4.85 18.15
CA SER A 374 29.10 -4.75 17.44
C SER A 374 30.22 -5.54 18.13
N GLY A 375 30.69 -6.58 17.45
CA GLY A 375 31.76 -7.49 17.90
C GLY A 375 33.12 -6.83 18.11
N CYS A 376 33.20 -5.49 18.08
CA CYS A 376 34.41 -4.71 18.34
C CYS A 376 34.73 -4.62 19.85
N GLY A 377 34.81 -5.78 20.51
CA GLY A 377 35.57 -5.88 21.74
C GLY A 377 37.04 -5.59 21.44
N LEU A 378 37.61 -4.59 22.12
CA LEU A 378 39.03 -4.17 22.11
C LEU A 378 40.08 -5.30 22.39
N GLY A 379 39.72 -6.58 22.34
CA GLY A 379 40.58 -7.72 22.66
C GLY A 379 41.59 -8.08 21.57
N GLY A 380 41.26 -7.92 20.29
CA GLY A 380 42.16 -8.29 19.18
C GLY A 380 43.33 -7.32 18.98
N GLU A 381 43.06 -6.02 19.08
CA GLU A 381 44.03 -4.95 18.84
C GLU A 381 45.02 -4.80 20.01
N LEU A 382 44.55 -5.02 21.24
CA LEU A 382 45.43 -5.05 22.43
C LEU A 382 46.42 -6.23 22.39
N ALA A 383 46.06 -7.36 21.76
CA ALA A 383 46.98 -8.49 21.59
C ALA A 383 48.18 -8.14 20.69
N LEU A 384 48.00 -7.24 19.71
CA LEU A 384 49.07 -6.73 18.87
C LEU A 384 49.98 -5.72 19.60
N LEU A 385 49.46 -5.05 20.63
CA LEU A 385 50.23 -4.12 21.48
C LEU A 385 51.00 -4.83 22.61
N LEU A 386 50.58 -6.01 23.05
CA LEU A 386 51.28 -6.82 24.08
C LEU A 386 52.78 -7.06 23.77
N PRO A 387 53.21 -7.46 22.56
CA PRO A 387 54.64 -7.62 22.27
C PRO A 387 55.40 -6.29 22.22
N ILE A 388 54.74 -5.18 21.87
CA ILE A 388 55.34 -3.83 21.83
C ILE A 388 55.53 -3.29 23.26
N LEU A 389 54.52 -3.44 24.11
CA LEU A 389 54.57 -3.09 25.54
C LEU A 389 55.58 -3.98 26.30
N ALA A 390 55.67 -5.27 25.95
CA ALA A 390 56.68 -6.17 26.52
C ALA A 390 58.12 -5.79 26.11
N ARG A 391 58.32 -5.29 24.87
CA ARG A 391 59.62 -4.76 24.40
C ARG A 391 59.98 -3.43 25.07
N LEU A 392 59.02 -2.53 25.28
CA LEU A 392 59.25 -1.27 25.99
C LEU A 392 59.58 -1.50 27.47
N ARG A 393 58.94 -2.48 28.12
CA ARG A 393 59.22 -2.84 29.52
C ARG A 393 60.63 -3.44 29.73
N ARG A 394 61.24 -4.03 28.69
CA ARG A 394 62.63 -4.53 28.72
C ARG A 394 63.69 -3.44 28.54
N ARG A 395 63.33 -2.24 28.03
CA ARG A 395 64.26 -1.11 27.86
C ARG A 395 64.34 -0.16 29.05
N ILE A 396 63.45 -0.32 30.05
CA ILE A 396 63.32 0.61 31.20
C ILE A 396 63.82 -0.02 32.52
N ARG A 397 64.34 -1.25 32.50
CA ARG A 397 65.06 -1.79 33.65
C ARG A 397 66.55 -1.41 33.53
N PRO A 398 67.10 -0.61 34.46
CA PRO A 398 68.47 -0.11 34.43
C PRO A 398 69.51 -1.21 34.60
#